data_AF-W1WIL5-F1
#
_entry.id   AF-W1WIL5-F1
#
_cell.length_a   1.000
_cell.length_b   1.000
_cell.length_c   1.000
_cell.angle_alpha   90.00
_cell.angle_beta   90.00
_cell.angle_gamma   90.00
#
_symmetry.space_group_name_H-M   'P 1'
#
loop_
_entity.id
_entity.type
_entity.pdbx_description
1 polymer ?
#
loop_
_entity_poly.entity_id
_entity_poly.type
_entity_poly.pdbx_seq_one_letter_code
_entity_poly.pdbx_strand_id
1 'polypeptide(L)'
;RIARNIQVMLQTEFELRQPVDPVGGSWYVETLAAELCEKIWTEFQTIESKGGIIAALKEGYPQAQVKAILEERFKNLAFRKDVAVGNNMYANMTEELLDPKPENQETLCQKRAAQIDEYLAGAESDAVVKAQATLEASTTEPGALIGLIELGALQKLTIRQIRKALDAGDISSETIEPIIAHRWTEQFEALRMRTEAYKQRTKDNVKVFLANMGPIPQHKPRADFSTG
;
A
#
# COMPACT_ATOMS: atom_id res chain seq x y z
N ARG A 1 13.77 -10.07 13.91
CA ARG A 1 14.71 -11.24 13.95
C ARG A 1 14.45 -12.19 12.78
N ILE A 2 13.28 -12.84 12.70
CA ILE A 2 12.99 -13.86 11.65
C ILE A 2 13.18 -13.30 10.24
N ALA A 3 12.54 -12.19 9.88
CA ALA A 3 12.64 -11.58 8.54
C ALA A 3 14.08 -11.30 8.11
N ARG A 4 14.93 -10.81 9.04
CA ARG A 4 16.36 -10.57 8.77
C ARG A 4 17.13 -11.88 8.59
N ASN A 5 16.89 -12.87 9.45
CA ASN A 5 17.62 -14.14 9.41
C ASN A 5 17.34 -14.92 8.12
N ILE A 6 16.14 -14.82 7.54
CA ILE A 6 15.85 -15.41 6.22
C ILE A 6 16.85 -14.91 5.18
N GLN A 7 17.09 -13.60 5.11
CA GLN A 7 18.07 -13.04 4.18
C GLN A 7 19.50 -13.54 4.46
N VAL A 8 19.88 -13.65 5.74
CA VAL A 8 21.19 -14.18 6.14
C VAL A 8 21.34 -15.62 5.67
N MET A 9 20.37 -16.51 5.96
CA MET A 9 20.41 -17.91 5.52
C MET A 9 20.52 -18.04 4.00
N LEU A 10 19.74 -17.26 3.23
CA LEU A 10 19.83 -17.21 1.76
C LEU A 10 21.24 -16.83 1.27
N GLN A 11 21.94 -15.95 1.99
CA GLN A 11 23.27 -15.48 1.61
C GLN A 11 24.43 -16.40 2.05
N THR A 12 24.31 -17.02 3.23
CA THR A 12 25.43 -17.70 3.90
C THR A 12 25.30 -19.22 3.91
N GLU A 13 24.08 -19.76 3.83
CA GLU A 13 23.83 -21.20 3.93
C GLU A 13 23.37 -21.80 2.59
N PHE A 14 22.55 -21.07 1.83
CA PHE A 14 22.02 -21.54 0.53
C PHE A 14 22.85 -21.10 -0.68
N GLU A 15 23.95 -20.37 -0.45
CA GLU A 15 24.91 -19.92 -1.48
C GLU A 15 24.29 -19.20 -2.70
N LEU A 16 23.08 -18.61 -2.58
CA LEU A 16 22.36 -17.96 -3.69
C LEU A 16 23.02 -16.69 -4.26
N ARG A 17 24.23 -16.36 -3.80
CA ARG A 17 25.05 -15.25 -4.33
C ARG A 17 25.89 -15.66 -5.54
N GLN A 18 25.99 -16.96 -5.84
CA GLN A 18 26.79 -17.49 -6.94
C GLN A 18 26.12 -18.76 -7.52
N PRO A 19 26.12 -18.95 -8.85
CA PRO A 19 26.65 -18.05 -9.89
C PRO A 19 25.79 -16.80 -10.09
N VAL A 20 26.29 -15.84 -10.87
CA VAL A 20 25.47 -14.72 -11.35
C VAL A 20 24.40 -15.27 -12.28
N ASP A 21 23.15 -14.85 -12.07
CA ASP A 21 21.97 -15.25 -12.84
C ASP A 21 21.86 -16.77 -13.08
N PRO A 22 21.60 -17.57 -12.02
CA PRO A 22 21.56 -19.03 -12.15
C PRO A 22 20.42 -19.55 -13.03
N VAL A 23 19.45 -18.70 -13.37
CA VAL A 23 18.31 -19.06 -14.24
C VAL A 23 18.52 -18.64 -15.70
N GLY A 24 19.60 -17.91 -16.00
CA GLY A 24 19.94 -17.50 -17.37
C GLY A 24 20.08 -18.68 -18.32
N GLY A 25 19.47 -18.57 -19.49
CA GLY A 25 19.38 -19.65 -20.48
C GLY A 25 18.31 -20.71 -20.19
N SER A 26 17.56 -20.60 -19.09
CA SER A 26 16.38 -21.42 -18.86
C SER A 26 15.31 -21.10 -19.90
N TRP A 27 14.97 -22.06 -20.76
CA TRP A 27 13.95 -21.88 -21.80
C TRP A 27 12.65 -21.29 -21.23
N TYR A 28 12.19 -21.75 -20.07
CA TYR A 28 10.96 -21.25 -19.44
C TYR A 28 11.10 -19.81 -18.93
N VAL A 29 12.16 -19.50 -18.18
CA VAL A 29 12.34 -18.17 -17.58
C VAL A 29 12.64 -17.13 -18.66
N GLU A 30 13.47 -17.46 -19.65
CA GLU A 30 13.79 -16.60 -20.78
C GLU A 30 12.53 -16.28 -21.61
N THR A 31 11.70 -17.29 -21.89
CA THR A 31 10.44 -17.09 -22.63
C THR A 31 9.50 -16.19 -21.84
N LEU A 32 9.33 -16.44 -20.53
CA LEU A 32 8.46 -15.63 -19.68
C LEU A 32 8.99 -14.18 -19.55
N ALA A 33 10.31 -14.00 -19.48
CA ALA A 33 10.94 -12.69 -19.45
C ALA A 33 10.69 -11.92 -20.76
N ALA A 34 10.82 -12.58 -21.91
CA ALA A 34 10.52 -11.99 -23.21
C ALA A 34 9.05 -11.56 -23.31
N GLU A 35 8.10 -12.44 -22.94
CA GLU A 35 6.67 -12.10 -22.93
C GLU A 35 6.34 -10.94 -21.99
N LEU A 36 6.99 -10.87 -20.84
CA LEU A 36 6.81 -9.77 -19.89
C LEU A 36 7.31 -8.45 -20.50
N CYS A 37 8.49 -8.45 -21.12
CA CYS A 37 9.05 -7.28 -21.80
C CYS A 37 8.14 -6.78 -22.93
N GLU A 38 7.58 -7.67 -23.75
CA GLU A 38 6.66 -7.30 -24.84
C GLU A 38 5.37 -6.64 -24.31
N LYS A 39 4.79 -7.20 -23.24
CA LYS A 39 3.59 -6.65 -22.60
C LYS A 39 3.87 -5.30 -21.96
N ILE A 40 4.98 -5.17 -21.24
CA ILE A 40 5.41 -3.90 -20.64
C ILE A 40 5.64 -2.84 -21.72
N TRP A 41 6.30 -3.20 -22.82
CA TRP A 41 6.55 -2.28 -23.93
C TRP A 41 5.25 -1.78 -24.58
N THR A 42 4.29 -2.68 -24.78
CA THR A 42 2.95 -2.33 -25.30
C THR A 42 2.23 -1.36 -24.35
N GLU A 43 2.34 -1.58 -23.04
CA GLU A 43 1.76 -0.68 -22.03
C GLU A 43 2.43 0.70 -22.05
N PHE A 44 3.76 0.77 -22.19
CA PHE A 44 4.49 2.02 -22.36
C PHE A 44 4.01 2.81 -23.59
N GLN A 45 3.88 2.14 -24.74
CA GLN A 45 3.35 2.78 -25.95
C GLN A 45 1.93 3.32 -25.76
N THR A 46 1.10 2.61 -25.00
CA THR A 46 -0.25 3.06 -24.65
C THR A 46 -0.20 4.33 -23.79
N ILE A 47 0.66 4.39 -22.78
CA ILE A 47 0.86 5.57 -21.93
C ILE A 47 1.38 6.76 -22.75
N GLU A 48 2.36 6.54 -23.63
CA GLU A 48 2.88 7.59 -24.51
C GLU A 48 1.81 8.13 -25.47
N SER A 49 0.95 7.27 -26.02
CA SER A 49 -0.18 7.67 -26.87
C SER A 49 -1.20 8.58 -26.16
N LYS A 50 -1.25 8.52 -24.83
CA LYS A 50 -2.08 9.36 -23.96
C LYS A 50 -1.44 10.71 -23.60
N GLY A 51 -0.26 11.02 -24.14
CA GLY A 51 0.51 12.21 -23.80
C GLY A 51 1.44 12.03 -22.60
N GLY A 52 1.81 10.77 -22.29
CA GLY A 52 2.76 10.43 -21.25
C GLY A 52 2.12 10.15 -19.88
N ILE A 53 2.97 9.77 -18.91
CA ILE A 53 2.51 9.27 -17.61
C ILE A 53 1.70 10.29 -16.79
N ILE A 54 2.05 11.58 -16.86
CA ILE A 54 1.36 12.62 -16.10
C ILE A 54 -0.08 12.78 -16.61
N ALA A 55 -0.27 12.85 -17.94
CA ALA A 55 -1.60 12.93 -18.55
C ALA A 55 -2.42 11.68 -18.24
N ALA A 56 -1.83 10.49 -18.39
CA ALA A 56 -2.49 9.23 -18.07
C ALA A 56 -2.92 9.13 -16.59
N LEU A 57 -2.12 9.66 -15.66
CA LEU A 57 -2.45 9.70 -14.23
C LEU A 57 -3.59 10.68 -13.92
N LYS A 58 -3.66 11.83 -14.61
CA LYS A 58 -4.79 12.78 -14.50
C LYS A 58 -6.09 12.19 -15.04
N GLU A 59 -6.01 11.40 -16.10
CA GLU A 59 -7.13 10.64 -16.65
C GLU A 59 -7.55 9.45 -15.76
N GLY A 60 -6.74 9.08 -14.76
CA GLY A 60 -7.01 7.95 -13.88
C GLY A 60 -6.75 6.57 -14.53
N TYR A 61 -5.98 6.52 -15.61
CA TYR A 61 -5.80 5.30 -16.40
C TYR A 61 -5.10 4.17 -15.60
N PRO A 62 -3.92 4.37 -14.99
CA PRO A 62 -3.30 3.34 -14.16
C PRO A 62 -4.17 2.91 -12.97
N GLN A 63 -4.89 3.86 -12.36
CA GLN A 63 -5.77 3.62 -11.22
C GLN A 63 -6.90 2.66 -11.62
N ALA A 64 -7.54 2.89 -12.77
CA ALA A 64 -8.59 2.02 -13.29
C ALA A 64 -8.08 0.59 -13.56
N GLN A 65 -6.89 0.45 -14.16
CA GLN A 65 -6.29 -0.85 -14.47
C GLN A 65 -5.97 -1.65 -13.19
N VAL A 66 -5.34 -1.00 -12.21
CA VAL A 66 -5.02 -1.64 -10.92
C VAL A 66 -6.29 -2.02 -10.16
N LYS A 67 -7.31 -1.16 -10.18
CA LYS A 67 -8.61 -1.44 -9.56
C LYS A 67 -9.30 -2.64 -10.19
N ALA A 68 -9.29 -2.76 -11.52
CA ALA A 68 -9.87 -3.91 -12.21
C ALA A 68 -9.19 -5.23 -11.79
N ILE A 69 -7.86 -5.23 -11.71
CA ILE A 69 -7.08 -6.40 -11.24
C ILE A 69 -7.41 -6.73 -9.78
N LEU A 70 -7.55 -5.72 -8.92
CA LEU A 70 -7.93 -5.90 -7.53
C LEU A 70 -9.32 -6.54 -7.40
N GLU A 71 -10.31 -6.04 -8.15
CA GLU A 71 -11.67 -6.58 -8.18
C GLU A 71 -11.69 -8.02 -8.67
N GLU A 72 -10.92 -8.35 -9.71
CA GLU A 72 -10.77 -9.72 -10.19
C GLU A 72 -10.12 -10.62 -9.13
N ARG A 73 -9.05 -10.17 -8.46
CA ARG A 73 -8.39 -10.94 -7.40
C ARG A 73 -9.30 -11.18 -6.20
N PHE A 74 -10.08 -10.19 -5.78
CA PHE A 74 -11.08 -10.39 -4.74
C PHE A 74 -12.16 -11.38 -5.16
N LYS A 75 -12.62 -11.31 -6.41
CA LYS A 75 -13.57 -12.28 -6.97
C LYS A 75 -12.98 -13.69 -6.97
N ASN A 76 -11.74 -13.86 -7.45
CA ASN A 76 -11.06 -15.15 -7.50
C ASN A 76 -10.86 -15.74 -6.10
N LEU A 77 -10.51 -14.90 -5.12
CA LEU A 77 -10.37 -15.29 -3.73
C LEU A 77 -11.72 -15.73 -3.11
N ALA A 78 -12.80 -15.01 -3.41
CA ALA A 78 -14.16 -15.35 -2.96
C ALA A 78 -14.65 -16.68 -3.54
N PHE A 79 -14.31 -16.98 -4.80
CA PHE A 79 -14.62 -18.26 -5.44
C PHE A 79 -13.60 -19.37 -5.17
N ARG A 80 -12.60 -19.13 -4.31
CA ARG A 80 -11.48 -20.04 -4.02
C ARG A 80 -10.72 -20.51 -5.27
N LYS A 81 -10.79 -19.75 -6.36
CA LYS A 81 -9.89 -19.93 -7.52
C LYS A 81 -8.46 -19.58 -7.10
N ASP A 82 -8.34 -18.52 -6.30
CA ASP A 82 -7.14 -18.18 -5.57
C ASP A 82 -7.25 -18.69 -4.13
N VAL A 83 -6.22 -19.35 -3.62
CA VAL A 83 -6.22 -19.98 -2.30
C VAL A 83 -5.30 -19.21 -1.35
N ALA A 84 -5.89 -18.69 -0.28
CA ALA A 84 -5.18 -18.09 0.86
C ALA A 84 -5.35 -19.01 2.09
N VAL A 85 -4.33 -19.83 2.33
CA VAL A 85 -4.30 -20.81 3.43
C VAL A 85 -4.41 -20.09 4.78
N GLY A 86 -5.29 -20.59 5.65
CA GLY A 86 -5.59 -19.99 6.94
C GLY A 86 -6.73 -18.96 6.90
N ASN A 87 -7.13 -18.51 5.70
CA ASN A 87 -8.20 -17.54 5.51
C ASN A 87 -9.39 -18.14 4.77
N ASN A 88 -9.32 -18.28 3.44
CA ASN A 88 -10.44 -18.79 2.64
C ASN A 88 -10.44 -20.32 2.50
N MET A 89 -9.33 -20.97 2.87
CA MET A 89 -9.11 -22.41 2.82
C MET A 89 -8.31 -22.84 4.05
N TYR A 90 -8.74 -23.93 4.70
CA TYR A 90 -8.11 -24.45 5.92
C TYR A 90 -8.01 -23.42 7.05
N ALA A 91 -9.09 -22.67 7.29
CA ALA A 91 -9.13 -21.67 8.36
C ALA A 91 -9.08 -22.33 9.74
N ASN A 92 -8.27 -21.77 10.64
CA ASN A 92 -8.19 -22.26 12.02
C ASN A 92 -9.25 -21.55 12.89
N MET A 93 -10.34 -22.26 13.19
CA MET A 93 -11.45 -21.74 14.00
C MET A 93 -11.11 -21.52 15.48
N THR A 94 -10.00 -22.07 15.96
CA THR A 94 -9.53 -21.95 17.35
C THR A 94 -8.28 -21.09 17.47
N GLU A 95 -7.91 -20.35 16.42
CA GLU A 95 -6.74 -19.49 16.47
C GLU A 95 -6.93 -18.36 17.49
N GLU A 96 -5.95 -18.24 18.39
CA GLU A 96 -5.83 -17.13 19.33
C GLU A 96 -5.14 -15.96 18.63
N LEU A 97 -5.77 -14.79 18.70
CA LEU A 97 -5.17 -13.57 18.16
C LEU A 97 -3.91 -13.22 18.95
N LEU A 98 -2.85 -12.85 18.23
CA LEU A 98 -1.67 -12.28 18.84
C LEU A 98 -2.04 -10.98 19.56
N ASP A 99 -1.43 -10.75 20.73
CA ASP A 99 -1.57 -9.50 21.46
C ASP A 99 -1.05 -8.35 20.58
N PRO A 100 -1.93 -7.50 20.03
CA PRO A 100 -1.48 -6.38 19.24
C PRO A 100 -0.74 -5.42 20.17
N LYS A 101 0.40 -4.92 19.71
CA LYS A 101 1.10 -3.82 20.39
C LYS A 101 0.74 -2.53 19.66
N PRO A 102 -0.42 -1.92 19.94
CA PRO A 102 -0.80 -0.69 19.26
C PRO A 102 0.20 0.40 19.61
N GLU A 103 0.58 1.18 18.61
CA GLU A 103 1.34 2.40 18.84
C GLU A 103 0.43 3.42 19.54
N ASN A 104 0.89 3.99 20.66
CA ASN A 104 0.13 5.04 21.35
C ASN A 104 0.26 6.35 20.56
N GLN A 105 -0.63 6.52 19.59
CA GLN A 105 -0.66 7.68 18.70
C GLN A 105 -0.79 8.99 19.47
N GLU A 106 -1.60 9.04 20.53
CA GLU A 106 -1.78 10.25 21.33
C GLU A 106 -0.47 10.69 22.00
N THR A 107 0.24 9.75 22.62
CA THR A 107 1.55 10.03 23.24
C THR A 107 2.59 10.43 22.21
N LEU A 108 2.58 9.80 21.03
CA LEU A 108 3.48 10.16 19.94
C LEU A 108 3.18 11.57 19.41
N CYS A 109 1.91 11.92 19.24
CA CYS A 109 1.48 13.26 18.83
C CYS A 109 1.89 14.32 19.87
N GLN A 110 1.65 14.07 21.15
CA GLN A 110 2.05 14.98 22.23
C GLN A 110 3.57 15.18 22.27
N LYS A 111 4.34 14.08 22.20
CA LYS A 111 5.81 14.14 22.12
C LYS A 111 6.27 14.93 20.90
N ARG A 112 5.65 14.72 19.74
CA ARG A 112 6.04 15.39 18.51
C ARG A 112 5.67 16.87 18.51
N ALA A 113 4.53 17.23 19.08
CA ALA A 113 4.13 18.62 19.27
C ALA A 113 5.14 19.37 20.15
N ALA A 114 5.51 18.80 21.31
CA ALA A 114 6.51 19.39 22.19
C ALA A 114 7.88 19.57 21.50
N GLN A 115 8.31 18.58 20.70
CA GLN A 115 9.55 18.69 19.90
C GLN A 115 9.49 19.81 18.87
N ILE A 116 8.33 20.03 18.24
CA ILE A 116 8.13 21.12 17.28
C ILE A 116 8.15 22.47 17.99
N ASP A 117 7.50 22.59 19.15
CA ASP A 117 7.50 23.81 19.95
C ASP A 117 8.91 24.18 20.41
N GLU A 118 9.69 23.20 20.90
CA GLU A 118 11.10 23.39 21.27
C GLU A 118 11.96 23.79 20.06
N TYR A 119 11.76 23.13 18.92
CA TYR A 119 12.46 23.44 17.68
C TYR A 119 12.22 24.89 17.24
N LEU A 120 10.95 25.33 17.28
CA LEU A 120 10.53 26.69 16.92
C LEU A 120 10.94 27.75 17.96
N ALA A 121 11.02 27.40 19.24
CA ALA A 121 11.44 28.35 20.29
C ALA A 121 12.86 28.89 20.09
N GLY A 122 13.74 28.08 19.48
CA GLY A 122 15.09 28.50 19.13
C GLY A 122 15.21 29.15 17.74
N ALA A 123 14.10 29.48 17.07
CA ALA A 123 14.13 30.09 15.73
C ALA A 123 14.13 31.63 15.83
N GLU A 124 15.00 32.26 15.03
CA GLU A 124 15.00 33.72 14.90
C GLU A 124 13.83 34.13 14.00
N SER A 125 12.86 34.87 14.55
CA SER A 125 11.60 35.18 13.86
C SER A 125 11.81 35.93 12.54
N ASP A 126 12.77 36.85 12.49
CA ASP A 126 13.09 37.62 11.27
C ASP A 126 13.70 36.75 10.17
N ALA A 127 14.55 35.78 10.54
CA ALA A 127 15.17 34.87 9.59
C ALA A 127 14.14 33.88 9.00
N VAL A 128 13.20 33.41 9.81
CA VAL A 128 12.10 32.53 9.38
C VAL A 128 11.20 33.25 8.37
N VAL A 129 10.79 34.49 8.66
CA VAL A 129 9.93 35.27 7.76
C VAL A 129 10.62 35.55 6.43
N LYS A 130 11.91 35.89 6.45
CA LYS A 130 12.71 36.10 5.23
C LYS A 130 12.84 34.81 4.41
N ALA A 131 13.12 33.69 5.06
CA ALA A 131 13.24 32.40 4.38
C ALA A 131 11.91 31.97 3.77
N GLN A 132 10.80 32.19 4.48
CA GLN A 132 9.46 31.93 3.97
C GLN A 132 9.16 32.81 2.74
N ALA A 133 9.41 34.12 2.81
CA ALA A 133 9.19 35.02 1.68
C ALA A 133 10.06 34.65 0.45
N THR A 134 11.29 34.19 0.67
CA THR A 134 12.18 33.71 -0.40
C THR A 134 11.62 32.44 -1.05
N LEU A 135 11.04 31.53 -0.25
CA LEU A 135 10.37 30.34 -0.76
C LEU A 135 9.04 30.65 -1.46
N GLU A 136 8.29 31.65 -1.03
CA GLU A 136 7.06 32.09 -1.71
C GLU A 136 7.39 32.71 -3.08
N ALA A 137 8.47 33.48 -3.17
CA ALA A 137 9.04 33.98 -4.43
C ALA A 137 9.74 32.89 -5.28
N SER A 138 9.45 31.62 -5.00
CA SER A 138 10.06 30.41 -5.60
C SER A 138 10.24 30.46 -7.11
N THR A 139 11.17 29.63 -7.57
CA THR A 139 11.46 29.36 -8.97
C THR A 139 11.05 27.94 -9.35
N THR A 140 10.72 27.74 -10.62
CA THR A 140 10.43 26.42 -11.21
C THR A 140 11.70 25.64 -11.58
N GLU A 141 12.88 26.25 -11.50
CA GLU A 141 14.18 25.60 -11.73
C GLU A 141 14.50 24.60 -10.58
N PRO A 142 14.60 23.28 -10.85
CA PRO A 142 14.69 22.26 -9.80
C PRO A 142 15.90 22.41 -8.86
N GLY A 143 17.09 22.71 -9.41
CA GLY A 143 18.31 22.86 -8.62
C GLY A 143 18.26 24.05 -7.66
N ALA A 144 17.72 25.17 -8.14
CA ALA A 144 17.51 26.36 -7.32
C ALA A 144 16.43 26.14 -6.26
N LEU A 145 15.34 25.44 -6.60
CA LEU A 145 14.28 25.11 -5.65
C LEU A 145 14.78 24.24 -4.48
N ILE A 146 15.60 23.23 -4.76
CA ILE A 146 16.21 22.39 -3.72
C ILE A 146 17.08 23.24 -2.78
N GLY A 147 17.91 24.13 -3.33
CA GLY A 147 18.73 25.04 -2.53
C GLY A 147 17.90 25.97 -1.64
N LEU A 148 16.75 26.47 -2.15
CA LEU A 148 15.83 27.29 -1.35
C LEU A 148 15.18 26.50 -0.22
N ILE A 149 14.79 25.25 -0.46
CA ILE A 149 14.22 24.35 0.56
C ILE A 149 15.26 24.05 1.65
N GLU A 150 16.52 23.78 1.25
CA GLU A 150 17.63 23.57 2.18
C GLU A 150 17.85 24.80 3.06
N LEU A 151 17.93 25.99 2.45
CA LEU A 151 18.05 27.25 3.20
C LEU A 151 16.87 27.45 4.16
N GLY A 152 15.64 27.16 3.73
CA GLY A 152 14.46 27.21 4.59
C GLY A 152 14.56 26.25 5.78
N ALA A 153 14.98 25.01 5.56
CA ALA A 153 15.18 24.03 6.62
C ALA A 153 16.27 24.45 7.61
N LEU A 154 17.37 25.06 7.13
CA LEU A 154 18.43 25.63 7.97
C LEU A 154 17.93 26.80 8.82
N GLN A 155 17.00 27.60 8.29
CA GLN A 155 16.31 28.67 9.03
C GLN A 155 15.15 28.17 9.90
N LYS A 156 15.10 26.87 10.18
CA LYS A 156 14.11 26.21 11.03
C LYS A 156 12.66 26.23 10.52
N LEU A 157 12.44 26.32 9.22
CA LEU A 157 11.12 26.07 8.67
C LEU A 157 10.76 24.58 8.79
N THR A 158 9.57 24.31 9.31
CA THR A 158 9.02 22.95 9.34
C THR A 158 8.60 22.49 7.95
N ILE A 159 8.53 21.18 7.72
CA ILE A 159 8.05 20.58 6.46
C ILE A 159 6.70 21.17 6.04
N ARG A 160 5.80 21.42 7.00
CA ARG A 160 4.48 22.01 6.72
C ARG A 160 4.56 23.47 6.29
N GLN A 161 5.44 24.27 6.90
CA GLN A 161 5.67 25.66 6.50
C GLN A 161 6.31 25.74 5.12
N ILE A 162 7.30 24.89 4.84
CA ILE A 162 7.91 24.77 3.52
C ILE A 162 6.84 24.43 2.50
N ARG A 163 6.02 23.39 2.74
CA ARG A 163 4.95 23.02 1.83
C ARG A 163 3.97 24.17 1.58
N LYS A 164 3.55 24.86 2.64
CA LYS A 164 2.64 26.02 2.53
C LYS A 164 3.25 27.17 1.70
N ALA A 165 4.54 27.44 1.87
CA ALA A 165 5.24 28.47 1.11
C ALA A 165 5.32 28.11 -0.37
N LEU A 166 5.59 26.83 -0.68
CA LEU A 166 5.60 26.32 -2.05
C LEU A 166 4.22 26.35 -2.72
N ASP A 167 3.16 26.01 -1.96
CA ASP A 167 1.78 26.06 -2.45
C ASP A 167 1.28 27.51 -2.68
N ALA A 168 1.89 28.50 -2.01
CA ALA A 168 1.60 29.92 -2.21
C ALA A 168 2.37 30.55 -3.39
N GLY A 169 3.43 29.90 -3.86
CA GLY A 169 4.17 30.29 -5.05
C GLY A 169 3.47 29.86 -6.35
N ASP A 170 4.17 30.03 -7.48
CA ASP A 170 3.66 29.69 -8.82
C ASP A 170 3.99 28.24 -9.23
N ILE A 171 4.12 27.34 -8.25
CA ILE A 171 4.44 25.93 -8.52
C ILE A 171 3.12 25.21 -8.84
N SER A 172 2.96 24.79 -10.10
CA SER A 172 1.82 23.99 -10.52
C SER A 172 1.80 22.67 -9.76
N SER A 173 0.73 22.47 -8.97
CA SER A 173 0.49 21.20 -8.30
C SER A 173 -0.42 20.33 -9.15
N GLU A 174 -0.01 19.09 -9.38
CA GLU A 174 -0.85 18.10 -10.03
C GLU A 174 -1.67 17.34 -9.00
N THR A 175 -2.98 17.32 -9.19
CA THR A 175 -3.90 16.55 -8.33
C THR A 175 -4.21 15.23 -9.01
N ILE A 176 -3.80 14.12 -8.38
CA ILE A 176 -3.93 12.76 -8.92
C ILE A 176 -4.63 11.89 -7.87
N GLU A 177 -5.58 11.07 -8.29
CA GLU A 177 -6.24 10.10 -7.41
C GLU A 177 -5.23 9.02 -6.95
N PRO A 178 -5.05 8.80 -5.64
CA PRO A 178 -4.10 7.82 -5.14
C PRO A 178 -4.62 6.38 -5.32
N ILE A 179 -3.71 5.47 -5.66
CA ILE A 179 -3.99 4.03 -5.61
C ILE A 179 -3.91 3.59 -4.16
N ILE A 180 -5.04 3.12 -3.60
CA ILE A 180 -5.13 2.68 -2.22
C ILE A 180 -4.52 1.27 -2.09
N ALA A 181 -3.69 1.06 -1.07
CA ALA A 181 -3.16 -0.25 -0.77
C ALA A 181 -4.23 -1.13 -0.11
N HIS A 182 -4.41 -2.33 -0.63
CA HIS A 182 -5.34 -3.34 -0.11
C HIS A 182 -4.58 -4.59 0.32
N ARG A 183 -4.98 -5.19 1.44
CA ARG A 183 -4.43 -6.50 1.83
C ARG A 183 -5.23 -7.57 1.12
N TRP A 184 -4.54 -8.56 0.57
CA TRP A 184 -5.16 -9.58 -0.28
C TRP A 184 -6.36 -10.28 0.38
N THR A 185 -6.30 -10.53 1.69
CA THR A 185 -7.32 -11.24 2.48
C THR A 185 -8.23 -10.34 3.32
N GLU A 186 -8.17 -9.01 3.15
CA GLU A 186 -8.82 -8.06 4.07
C GLU A 186 -10.34 -8.26 4.22
N GLN A 187 -11.02 -8.71 3.17
CA GLN A 187 -12.46 -8.95 3.21
C GLN A 187 -12.81 -10.12 4.14
N PHE A 188 -12.00 -11.19 4.14
CA PHE A 188 -12.17 -12.33 5.04
C PHE A 188 -11.82 -11.97 6.48
N GLU A 189 -10.78 -11.17 6.69
CA GLU A 189 -10.41 -10.67 8.01
C GLU A 189 -11.51 -9.77 8.57
N ALA A 190 -12.07 -8.86 7.77
CA ALA A 190 -13.18 -8.01 8.18
C ALA A 190 -14.42 -8.82 8.57
N LEU A 191 -14.72 -9.90 7.84
CA LEU A 191 -15.79 -10.84 8.19
C LEU A 191 -15.53 -11.51 9.55
N ARG A 192 -14.32 -12.02 9.78
CA ARG A 192 -13.92 -12.63 11.05
C ARG A 192 -14.01 -11.64 12.21
N MET A 193 -13.50 -10.43 12.04
CA MET A 193 -13.58 -9.39 13.08
C MET A 193 -15.03 -9.02 13.40
N ARG A 194 -15.92 -9.00 12.39
CA ARG A 194 -17.36 -8.77 12.59
C ARG A 194 -18.01 -9.90 13.39
N THR A 195 -17.67 -11.16 13.11
CA THR A 195 -18.20 -12.30 13.87
C THR A 195 -17.68 -12.33 15.31
N GLU A 196 -16.40 -11.99 15.52
CA GLU A 196 -15.83 -11.89 16.87
C GLU A 196 -16.48 -10.77 17.70
N ALA A 197 -16.66 -9.57 17.10
CA ALA A 197 -17.36 -8.48 17.77
C ALA A 197 -18.81 -8.85 18.11
N TYR A 198 -19.50 -9.58 17.22
CA TYR A 198 -20.85 -10.09 17.49
C TYR A 198 -20.85 -11.07 18.68
N LYS A 199 -19.92 -12.02 18.71
CA LYS A 199 -19.79 -13.01 19.78
C LYS A 199 -19.46 -12.37 21.13
N GLN A 200 -18.59 -11.36 21.15
CA GLN A 200 -18.27 -10.61 22.36
C GLN A 200 -19.50 -9.90 22.95
N ARG A 201 -20.33 -9.31 22.09
CA ARG A 201 -21.55 -8.58 22.46
C ARG A 201 -22.69 -9.49 22.91
N THR A 202 -22.94 -10.58 22.17
CA THR A 202 -24.13 -11.44 22.37
C THR A 202 -23.85 -12.69 23.20
N LYS A 203 -22.56 -13.02 23.44
CA LYS A 203 -22.09 -14.24 24.08
C LYS A 203 -22.42 -15.54 23.33
N ASP A 204 -22.92 -15.43 22.10
CA ASP A 204 -23.21 -16.56 21.19
C ASP A 204 -22.67 -16.25 19.79
N ASN A 205 -22.49 -17.27 18.95
CA ASN A 205 -21.95 -17.08 17.60
C ASN A 205 -23.07 -16.74 16.59
N VAL A 206 -22.68 -16.24 15.41
CA VAL A 206 -23.61 -16.03 14.29
C VAL A 206 -24.10 -17.38 13.80
N LYS A 207 -25.43 -17.58 13.79
CA LYS A 207 -26.08 -18.81 13.32
C LYS A 207 -26.79 -18.52 12.00
N VAL A 208 -26.42 -19.26 10.96
CA VAL A 208 -27.06 -19.18 9.64
C VAL A 208 -27.73 -20.52 9.38
N PHE A 209 -29.03 -20.50 9.13
CA PHE A 209 -29.78 -21.69 8.73
C PHE A 209 -29.75 -21.82 7.21
N LEU A 210 -29.11 -22.88 6.71
CA LEU A 210 -29.10 -23.21 5.29
C LEU A 210 -30.27 -24.15 4.97
N ALA A 211 -31.30 -23.62 4.30
CA ALA A 211 -32.46 -24.39 3.86
C ALA A 211 -32.34 -24.73 2.36
N ASN A 212 -32.08 -26.00 2.06
CA ASN A 212 -32.04 -26.48 0.68
C ASN A 212 -33.42 -27.03 0.26
N MET A 213 -34.04 -26.41 -0.75
CA MET A 213 -35.33 -26.85 -1.28
C MET A 213 -35.16 -27.52 -2.64
N GLY A 214 -35.87 -28.63 -2.86
CA GLY A 214 -35.82 -29.39 -4.11
C GLY A 214 -34.73 -30.48 -4.16
N PRO A 215 -34.52 -31.10 -5.34
CA PRO A 215 -33.65 -32.25 -5.49
C PRO A 215 -32.18 -31.97 -5.14
N ILE A 216 -31.56 -32.90 -4.39
CA ILE A 216 -30.18 -32.81 -3.89
C ILE A 216 -29.14 -32.39 -4.94
N PRO A 217 -29.15 -32.92 -6.18
CA PRO A 217 -28.14 -32.55 -7.18
C PRO A 217 -28.09 -31.06 -7.51
N GLN A 218 -29.18 -30.32 -7.29
CA GLN A 218 -29.25 -28.89 -7.63
C GLN A 218 -28.48 -28.00 -6.64
N HIS A 219 -28.33 -28.44 -5.39
CA HIS A 219 -27.81 -27.61 -4.30
C HIS A 219 -26.59 -28.18 -3.58
N LYS A 220 -26.33 -29.48 -3.68
CA LYS A 220 -25.21 -30.13 -2.98
C LYS A 220 -23.86 -29.40 -3.13
N PRO A 221 -23.38 -29.04 -4.34
CA PRO A 221 -22.08 -28.37 -4.46
C PRO A 221 -22.01 -27.01 -3.75
N ARG A 222 -23.11 -26.25 -3.75
CA ARG A 222 -23.18 -24.94 -3.10
C ARG A 222 -23.31 -25.06 -1.59
N ALA A 223 -24.05 -26.07 -1.13
CA ALA A 223 -24.19 -26.38 0.28
C ALA A 223 -22.83 -26.80 0.87
N ASP A 224 -22.15 -27.73 0.22
CA ASP A 224 -20.81 -28.20 0.62
C ASP A 224 -19.81 -27.02 0.67
N PHE A 225 -19.81 -26.14 -0.34
CA PHE A 225 -18.98 -24.92 -0.36
C PHE A 225 -19.29 -23.94 0.79
N SER A 226 -20.55 -23.85 1.21
CA SER A 226 -20.98 -22.92 2.26
C SER A 226 -20.70 -23.44 3.67
N THR A 227 -20.63 -24.77 3.84
CA THR A 227 -20.40 -25.42 5.14
C THR A 227 -18.95 -25.80 5.40
N GLY A 228 -18.11 -25.94 4.35
CA GLY A 228 -16.71 -26.35 4.43
C GLY A 228 -15.74 -25.20 4.17
#